data_AF-B3V274-F1
#
_entry.id   AF-B3V274-F1
#
_cell.length_a   1.000
_cell.length_b   1.000
_cell.length_c   1.000
_cell.angle_alpha   90.00
_cell.angle_beta   90.00
_cell.angle_gamma   90.00
#
_symmetry.space_group_name_H-M   'P 1'
#
loop_
_entity.id
_entity.type
_entity.pdbx_description
1 polymer ?
#
loop_
_entity_poly.entity_id
_entity_poly.type
_entity_poly.pdbx_seq_one_letter_code
_entity_poly.pdbx_strand_id
1 'polypeptide(L)'
;FSVIRNLNDQVLFINQESQPVFEDMPDSDCSDNAPQTIFVICMYKDSLTRGLAVTISVHCKKIFTLSCKNKILSFKEMSPPDNIDDEGNDIIFFQRSVPGHDDKIQFESSLYKGYFLACKKE
;
A
#
# COMPACT_ATOMS: atom_id res chain seq x y z
N PHE A 1 -3.19 -4.19 -10.95
CA PHE A 1 -4.04 -3.14 -10.36
C PHE A 1 -4.90 -3.78 -9.29
N SER A 2 -5.12 -3.07 -8.18
CA SER A 2 -5.80 -3.57 -7.00
C SER A 2 -6.59 -2.45 -6.32
N VAL A 3 -7.76 -2.78 -5.78
CA VAL A 3 -8.48 -1.95 -4.80
C VAL A 3 -8.14 -2.49 -3.42
N ILE A 4 -7.81 -1.60 -2.47
CA ILE A 4 -7.45 -1.98 -1.10
C ILE A 4 -8.60 -1.58 -0.19
N ARG A 5 -9.09 -2.53 0.61
CA ARG A 5 -10.15 -2.29 1.60
C ARG A 5 -9.66 -2.59 3.01
N ASN A 6 -10.17 -1.84 4.00
CA ASN A 6 -9.92 -2.14 5.42
C ASN A 6 -10.93 -3.19 5.94
N LEU A 7 -10.86 -3.53 7.24
CA LEU A 7 -11.74 -4.53 7.87
C LEU A 7 -13.22 -4.11 7.92
N ASN A 8 -13.54 -2.84 7.70
CA ASN A 8 -14.90 -2.31 7.64
C ASN A 8 -15.40 -2.18 6.19
N ASP A 9 -14.70 -2.80 5.22
CA ASP A 9 -15.00 -2.73 3.79
C ASP A 9 -14.85 -1.34 3.15
N GLN A 10 -14.26 -0.39 3.87
CA GLN A 10 -13.97 0.96 3.36
C GLN A 10 -12.80 0.90 2.38
N VAL A 11 -12.92 1.64 1.27
CA VAL A 11 -11.93 1.69 0.19
C VAL A 11 -10.85 2.71 0.52
N LEU A 12 -9.58 2.30 0.39
CA LEU A 12 -8.44 3.22 0.39
C LEU A 12 -8.50 4.06 -0.88
N PHE A 13 -8.40 5.38 -0.76
CA PHE A 13 -8.23 6.25 -1.92
C PHE A 13 -7.37 7.48 -1.56
N ILE A 14 -6.88 8.16 -2.60
CA ILE A 14 -6.13 9.40 -2.47
C ILE A 14 -7.08 10.58 -2.64
N ASN A 15 -7.28 11.36 -1.58
CA ASN A 15 -8.17 12.52 -1.61
C ASN A 15 -7.56 13.70 -2.42
N GLN A 16 -8.31 14.80 -2.52
CA GLN A 16 -7.87 15.99 -3.26
C GLN A 16 -6.61 16.65 -2.68
N GLU A 17 -6.34 16.44 -1.39
CA GLU A 17 -5.14 16.90 -0.68
C GLU A 17 -3.95 15.93 -0.83
N SER A 18 -4.08 14.90 -1.68
CA SER A 18 -3.08 13.83 -1.84
C SER A 18 -2.82 13.01 -0.58
N GLN A 19 -3.78 12.97 0.34
CA GLN A 19 -3.71 12.16 1.55
C GLN A 19 -4.39 10.81 1.33
N PRO A 20 -3.83 9.71 1.87
CA PRO A 20 -4.48 8.42 1.86
C PRO A 20 -5.54 8.34 2.96
N VAL A 21 -6.77 8.04 2.59
CA VAL A 21 -7.92 7.93 3.49
C VAL A 21 -8.76 6.70 3.15
N PHE A 22 -9.54 6.21 4.11
CA PHE A 22 -10.49 5.12 3.93
C PHE A 22 -11.92 5.65 4.02
N GLU A 23 -12.75 5.37 3.01
CA GLU A 23 -14.15 5.80 2.98
C GLU A 23 -15.11 4.67 2.57
N ASP A 24 -16.34 4.75 3.04
CA ASP A 24 -17.43 3.86 2.61
C ASP A 24 -17.76 4.15 1.15
N MET A 25 -17.48 3.19 0.27
CA MET A 25 -17.56 3.40 -1.17
C MET A 25 -18.13 2.14 -1.86
N PRO A 26 -19.33 2.23 -2.45
CA PRO A 26 -19.87 1.14 -3.27
C PRO A 26 -19.04 0.96 -4.55
N ASP A 27 -19.19 -0.19 -5.21
CA ASP A 27 -18.36 -0.53 -6.39
C ASP A 27 -18.52 0.45 -7.56
N SER A 28 -19.70 1.05 -7.73
CA SER A 28 -19.95 2.12 -8.71
C SER A 28 -19.05 3.31 -8.44
N ASP A 29 -19.06 3.80 -7.20
CA ASP A 29 -18.33 4.98 -6.79
C ASP A 29 -16.82 4.70 -6.79
N CYS A 30 -16.43 3.47 -6.46
CA CYS A 30 -15.03 3.03 -6.57
C CYS A 30 -14.52 3.12 -8.01
N SER A 31 -15.37 2.79 -8.98
CA SER A 31 -15.05 2.87 -10.41
C SER A 31 -15.02 4.33 -10.90
N ASP A 32 -15.98 5.14 -10.46
CA ASP A 32 -16.07 6.56 -10.82
C ASP A 32 -14.94 7.40 -10.22
N ASN A 33 -14.43 7.00 -9.05
CA ASN A 33 -13.26 7.60 -8.40
C ASN A 33 -11.92 7.05 -8.90
N ALA A 34 -11.91 6.26 -9.99
CA ALA A 34 -10.67 5.95 -10.67
C ALA A 34 -10.05 7.23 -11.27
N PRO A 35 -8.71 7.40 -11.20
CA PRO A 35 -7.73 6.40 -10.78
C PRO A 35 -7.36 6.42 -9.28
N GLN A 36 -7.95 7.30 -8.46
CA GLN A 36 -7.57 7.53 -7.06
C GLN A 36 -7.79 6.30 -6.14
N THR A 37 -8.65 5.38 -6.55
CA THR A 37 -8.98 4.12 -5.85
C THR A 37 -8.17 2.91 -6.35
N ILE A 38 -7.39 3.08 -7.43
CA ILE A 38 -6.70 1.99 -8.12
C ILE A 38 -5.21 2.02 -7.79
N PHE A 39 -4.76 1.03 -7.03
CA PHE A 39 -3.37 0.88 -6.64
C PHE A 39 -2.63 -0.12 -7.53
N VAL A 40 -1.35 0.13 -7.73
CA VAL A 40 -0.39 -0.75 -8.39
C VAL A 40 0.49 -1.36 -7.31
N ILE A 41 0.34 -2.67 -7.09
CA ILE A 41 1.19 -3.44 -6.19
C ILE A 41 2.27 -4.10 -7.04
N CYS A 42 3.47 -3.55 -7.04
CA CYS A 42 4.61 -4.13 -7.75
C CYS A 42 5.30 -5.15 -6.83
N MET A 43 5.54 -6.35 -7.35
CA MET A 43 6.13 -7.44 -6.58
C MET A 43 7.61 -7.57 -6.95
N TYR A 44 8.43 -7.80 -5.93
CA TYR A 44 9.86 -7.94 -6.08
C TYR A 44 10.28 -9.33 -5.67
N LYS A 45 11.25 -9.88 -6.41
CA LYS A 45 11.89 -11.15 -6.04
C LYS A 45 12.84 -10.88 -4.90
N ASP A 46 12.39 -11.15 -3.68
CA ASP A 46 13.23 -11.11 -2.49
C ASP A 46 13.77 -12.51 -2.18
N SER A 47 15.03 -12.58 -1.78
CA SER A 47 15.69 -13.80 -1.31
C SER A 47 15.31 -14.18 0.12
N LEU A 48 14.71 -13.25 0.87
CA LEU A 48 14.35 -13.41 2.27
C LEU A 48 12.97 -14.07 2.45
N THR A 49 12.87 -15.02 3.37
CA THR A 49 11.62 -15.73 3.71
C THR A 49 10.63 -14.89 4.53
N ARG A 50 10.71 -13.55 4.45
CA ARG A 50 9.95 -12.61 5.28
C ARG A 50 8.66 -12.17 4.60
N GLY A 51 8.10 -12.94 3.67
CA GLY A 51 6.92 -12.57 2.89
C GLY A 51 7.28 -11.95 1.54
N LEU A 52 6.26 -11.60 0.76
CA LEU A 52 6.46 -11.07 -0.58
C LEU A 52 6.78 -9.57 -0.51
N ALA A 53 7.98 -9.17 -0.95
CA ALA A 53 8.36 -7.77 -1.03
C ALA A 53 7.54 -7.04 -2.10
N VAL A 54 6.89 -5.94 -1.71
CA VAL A 54 6.06 -5.12 -2.60
C VAL A 54 6.25 -3.63 -2.38
N THR A 55 6.04 -2.84 -3.43
CA THR A 55 5.68 -1.42 -3.32
C THR A 55 4.19 -1.25 -3.57
N ILE A 56 3.60 -0.20 -2.99
CA ILE A 56 2.21 0.21 -3.24
C ILE A 56 2.25 1.59 -3.88
N SER A 57 1.80 1.68 -5.12
CA SER A 57 1.78 2.93 -5.89
C SER A 57 0.37 3.26 -6.37
N VAL A 58 0.15 4.51 -6.72
CA VAL A 58 -1.12 5.02 -7.28
C VAL A 58 -0.79 5.94 -8.45
N HIS A 59 -1.57 5.83 -9.52
CA HIS A 59 -1.36 6.60 -10.75
C HIS A 59 -2.47 7.63 -10.93
N CYS A 60 -2.27 8.82 -10.36
CA CYS A 60 -3.18 9.95 -10.56
C CYS A 60 -2.72 10.77 -11.78
N LYS A 61 -2.36 12.05 -11.58
CA LYS A 61 -1.69 12.88 -12.61
C LYS A 61 -0.23 12.48 -12.82
N LYS A 62 0.37 11.89 -11.78
CA LYS A 62 1.73 11.38 -11.72
C LYS A 62 1.70 10.08 -10.93
N ILE A 63 2.79 9.33 -10.96
CA ILE A 63 2.94 8.12 -10.15
C ILE A 63 3.42 8.52 -8.76
N PHE A 64 2.71 8.05 -7.74
CA PHE A 64 3.12 8.20 -6.36
C PHE A 64 3.30 6.82 -5.72
N THR A 65 4.33 6.65 -4.91
CA THR A 65 4.63 5.40 -4.21
C THR A 65 4.62 5.63 -2.70
N LEU A 66 3.97 4.72 -1.96
CA LEU A 66 3.83 4.79 -0.52
C LEU A 66 5.20 4.62 0.16
N SER A 67 5.50 5.51 1.10
CA SER A 67 6.70 5.48 1.93
C SER A 67 6.31 5.54 3.41
N CYS A 68 7.04 4.82 4.25
CA CYS A 68 6.92 4.88 5.71
C CYS A 68 8.09 5.60 6.39
N LYS A 69 8.86 6.41 5.65
CA LYS A 69 10.07 7.08 6.17
C LYS A 69 9.79 7.81 7.49
N ASN A 70 10.68 7.63 8.46
CA ASN A 70 10.55 8.18 9.81
C ASN A 70 9.30 7.72 10.57
N LYS A 71 8.74 6.55 10.21
CA LYS A 71 7.47 6.01 10.73
C LYS A 71 6.26 6.89 10.42
N ILE A 72 6.35 7.73 9.39
CA ILE A 72 5.26 8.59 8.90
C ILE A 72 4.89 8.11 7.50
N LEU A 73 3.61 7.79 7.30
CA LEU A 73 3.11 7.40 5.98
C LEU A 73 2.98 8.62 5.08
N SER A 74 3.50 8.52 3.86
CA SER A 74 3.36 9.55 2.84
C SER A 74 3.45 8.95 1.44
N PHE A 75 2.75 9.54 0.48
CA PHE A 75 2.89 9.22 -0.94
C PHE A 75 3.96 10.12 -1.56
N LYS A 76 5.06 9.53 -2.02
CA LYS A 76 6.15 10.24 -2.68
C LYS A 76 5.95 10.21 -4.19
N GLU A 77 6.16 11.34 -4.85
CA GLU A 77 6.15 11.42 -6.31
C GLU A 77 7.36 10.66 -6.88
N MET A 78 7.19 9.37 -7.17
CA MET A 78 8.19 8.50 -7.77
C MET A 78 7.53 7.24 -8.32
N SER A 79 8.11 6.71 -9.39
CA SER A 79 7.78 5.37 -9.88
C SER A 79 8.34 4.29 -8.96
N PRO A 80 7.67 3.13 -8.84
CA PRO A 80 8.30 1.96 -8.22
C PRO A 80 9.59 1.61 -9.00
N PRO A 81 10.69 1.31 -8.30
CA PRO A 81 11.96 1.02 -8.96
C PRO A 81 11.92 -0.33 -9.69
N ASP A 82 12.78 -0.55 -10.69
CA ASP A 82 12.86 -1.84 -11.39
C ASP A 82 13.49 -2.93 -10.50
N ASN A 83 14.43 -2.54 -9.64
CA ASN A 83 15.12 -3.43 -8.71
C ASN A 83 15.17 -2.78 -7.32
N ILE A 84 15.22 -3.61 -6.29
CA ILE A 84 15.38 -3.19 -4.90
C ILE A 84 16.63 -3.85 -4.35
N ASP A 85 17.39 -3.10 -3.55
CA ASP A 85 18.53 -3.64 -2.83
C ASP A 85 18.03 -4.38 -1.56
N ASP A 86 18.79 -5.34 -1.06
CA ASP A 86 18.41 -6.19 0.08
C ASP A 86 18.37 -5.45 1.44
N GLU A 87 18.75 -4.17 1.48
CA GLU A 87 18.68 -3.33 2.68
C GLU A 87 17.27 -2.74 2.84
N GLY A 88 16.78 -2.71 4.09
CA GLY A 88 15.43 -2.22 4.42
C GLY A 88 15.17 -0.84 3.81
N ASN A 89 14.05 -0.72 3.10
CA ASN A 89 13.72 0.44 2.27
C ASN A 89 12.36 1.00 2.70
N ASP A 90 12.25 2.32 2.85
CA ASP A 90 11.04 2.96 3.35
C ASP A 90 9.81 2.80 2.43
N ILE A 91 10.00 2.43 1.16
CA ILE A 91 8.91 2.14 0.21
C ILE A 91 8.55 0.65 0.10
N ILE A 92 9.33 -0.25 0.70
CA ILE A 92 9.12 -1.69 0.60
C ILE A 92 8.39 -2.22 1.82
N PHE A 93 7.33 -2.99 1.54
CA PHE A 93 6.53 -3.69 2.52
C PHE A 93 6.54 -5.19 2.23
N PHE A 94 6.53 -6.00 3.27
CA PHE A 94 6.32 -7.43 3.17
C PHE A 94 4.84 -7.75 3.26
N GLN A 95 4.26 -8.15 2.13
CA GLN A 95 2.91 -8.65 2.04
C GLN A 95 2.85 -10.09 2.54
N ARG A 96 1.93 -10.37 3.47
CA ARG A 96 1.67 -11.71 4.03
C ARG A 96 0.18 -11.92 4.27
N SER A 97 -0.30 -13.15 4.11
CA SER A 97 -1.62 -13.55 4.60
C SER A 97 -1.62 -13.65 6.13
N VAL A 98 -2.75 -13.32 6.76
CA VAL A 98 -2.95 -13.52 8.19
C VAL A 98 -3.17 -15.02 8.46
N PRO A 99 -2.42 -15.66 9.37
CA PRO A 99 -2.63 -17.08 9.68
C PRO A 99 -4.09 -17.39 10.04
N GLY A 100 -4.67 -18.38 9.36
CA GLY A 100 -6.08 -18.77 9.54
C GLY A 100 -7.09 -17.95 8.72
N HIS A 101 -6.64 -17.01 7.88
CA HIS A 101 -7.47 -16.23 6.97
C HIS A 101 -6.81 -16.12 5.59
N ASP A 102 -7.44 -16.71 4.57
CA ASP A 102 -6.89 -16.71 3.21
C ASP A 102 -7.09 -15.37 2.48
N ASP A 103 -8.06 -14.58 2.93
CA ASP A 103 -8.50 -13.30 2.33
C ASP A 103 -7.90 -12.06 3.01
N LYS A 104 -7.32 -12.20 4.21
CA LYS A 104 -6.77 -11.08 4.98
C LYS A 104 -5.28 -10.94 4.77
N ILE A 105 -4.86 -9.73 4.42
CA ILE A 105 -3.47 -9.39 4.12
C ILE A 105 -2.93 -8.39 5.14
N GLN A 106 -1.66 -8.55 5.51
CA GLN A 106 -0.88 -7.59 6.27
C GLN A 106 0.32 -7.12 5.46
N PHE A 107 0.70 -5.87 5.67
CA PHE A 107 1.87 -5.25 5.08
C PHE A 107 2.81 -4.79 6.19
N GLU A 108 3.91 -5.53 6.42
CA GLU A 108 4.96 -5.18 7.38
C GLU A 108 6.00 -4.27 6.71
N SER A 109 6.47 -3.22 7.38
CA SER A 109 7.55 -2.38 6.85
C SER A 109 8.86 -3.17 6.74
N SER A 110 9.56 -3.05 5.61
CA SER A 110 10.92 -3.63 5.49
C SER A 110 11.96 -2.86 6.29
N LEU A 111 11.77 -1.55 6.47
CA LEU A 111 12.67 -0.66 7.21
C LEU A 111 12.45 -0.73 8.72
N TYR A 112 11.21 -0.90 9.18
CA TYR A 112 10.83 -0.91 10.59
C TYR A 112 10.19 -2.24 10.99
N LYS A 113 11.01 -3.20 11.43
CA LYS A 113 10.55 -4.53 11.86
C LYS A 113 9.45 -4.43 12.93
N GLY A 114 8.37 -5.18 12.76
CA GLY A 114 7.21 -5.19 13.65
C GLY A 114 6.26 -4.00 13.50
N TYR A 115 6.50 -3.08 12.56
CA TYR A 115 5.56 -2.02 12.20
C TYR A 115 4.77 -2.43 10.96
N PHE A 116 3.45 -2.22 11.01
CA PHE A 116 2.51 -2.62 9.97
C PHE A 116 1.73 -1.41 9.45
N LEU A 117 1.29 -1.48 8.20
CA LEU A 117 0.24 -0.59 7.72
C LEU A 117 -1.05 -0.84 8.50
N ALA A 118 -1.70 0.23 8.93
CA ALA A 118 -2.92 0.17 9.72
C ALA A 118 -3.87 1.31 9.33
N CYS A 119 -5.16 1.06 9.48
CA CYS A 119 -6.20 2.09 9.44
C CYS A 119 -6.54 2.48 10.88
N LYS A 120 -6.55 3.79 11.17
CA LYS A 120 -6.92 4.34 12.47
C LYS A 120 -7.91 5.48 12.24
N LYS A 121 -9.01 5.47 12.99
CA LYS A 121 -9.91 6.62 13.08
C LYS A 121 -9.23 7.71 13.92
N GLU A 122 -9.07 8.90 13.34
CA GLU A 122 -8.57 10.08 14.06
C GLU A 122 -9.62 10.69 14.99
#